data_AF-A0A7W8ZRZ6-F1
#
_entry.id   AF-A0A7W8ZRZ6-F1
#
_cell.length_a   1.000
_cell.length_b   1.000
_cell.length_c   1.000
_cell.angle_alpha   90.00
_cell.angle_beta   90.00
_cell.angle_gamma   90.00
#
_symmetry.space_group_name_H-M   'P 1'
#
loop_
_entity.id
_entity.type
_entity.pdbx_description
1 polymer ?
#
loop_
_entity_poly.entity_id
_entity_poly.type
_entity_poly.pdbx_seq_one_letter_code
_entity_poly.pdbx_strand_id
1 'polypeptide(L)'
;MNESVKVPKIYLDILDQVFEIEKKVEGLTESNSIGRNISRLKETFENLEVDGGLIYHNPIGEAYSDTRTDLEASIAGNSAENLVVTEVIKPIIRYRKGGVNLIVRKGVVVAESK
;
A
#
# COMPACT_ATOMS: atom_id res chain seq x y z
N MET A 1 1.27 -5.41 25.79
CA MET A 1 2.55 -5.98 25.31
C MET A 1 2.53 -5.81 23.80
N ASN A 2 3.17 -4.76 23.27
CA ASN A 2 3.26 -4.57 21.81
C ASN A 2 4.37 -5.48 21.31
N GLU A 3 4.04 -6.73 20.97
CA GLU A 3 4.93 -7.52 20.12
C GLU A 3 5.02 -6.82 18.77
N SER A 4 6.15 -6.18 18.50
CA SER A 4 6.45 -5.66 17.18
C SER A 4 6.59 -6.85 16.23
N VAL A 5 5.62 -7.04 15.34
CA VAL A 5 5.74 -8.03 14.26
C VAL A 5 6.96 -7.68 13.42
N LYS A 6 7.99 -8.53 13.47
CA LYS A 6 9.21 -8.34 12.66
C LYS A 6 9.00 -8.93 11.28
N VAL A 7 8.63 -8.07 10.33
CA VAL A 7 8.55 -8.45 8.92
C VAL A 7 9.93 -8.34 8.27
N PRO A 8 10.44 -9.39 7.60
CA PRO A 8 11.67 -9.30 6.82
C PRO A 8 11.59 -8.19 5.77
N LYS A 9 12.61 -7.31 5.73
CA LYS A 9 12.67 -6.19 4.78
C LYS A 9 12.47 -6.63 3.32
N ILE A 10 13.02 -7.80 2.96
CA ILE A 10 12.91 -8.36 1.62
C ILE A 10 11.46 -8.56 1.17
N TYR A 11 10.54 -8.86 2.08
CA TYR A 11 9.11 -8.98 1.74
C TYR A 11 8.50 -7.63 1.40
N LEU A 12 8.89 -6.57 2.12
CA LEU A 12 8.45 -5.21 1.81
C LEU A 12 8.99 -4.76 0.46
N ASP A 13 10.25 -5.05 0.17
CA ASP A 13 10.90 -4.70 -1.10
C ASP A 13 10.26 -5.45 -2.29
N ILE A 14 9.87 -6.72 -2.11
CA ILE A 14 9.13 -7.47 -3.14
C ILE A 14 7.73 -6.88 -3.34
N LEU A 15 7.01 -6.57 -2.26
CA LEU A 15 5.68 -5.94 -2.36
C LEU A 15 5.73 -4.57 -3.05
N ASP A 16 6.82 -3.81 -2.89
CA ASP A 16 7.06 -2.59 -3.67
C ASP A 16 7.17 -2.88 -5.16
N GLN A 17 7.89 -3.93 -5.55
CA GLN A 17 7.96 -4.32 -6.96
C GLN A 17 6.60 -4.77 -7.50
N VAL A 18 5.83 -5.54 -6.72
CA VAL A 18 4.47 -5.96 -7.12
C VAL A 18 3.58 -4.74 -7.36
N PHE A 19 3.62 -3.77 -6.45
CA PHE A 19 2.88 -2.52 -6.58
C PHE A 19 3.29 -1.70 -7.82
N GLU A 20 4.59 -1.55 -8.07
CA GLU A 20 5.09 -0.82 -9.23
C GLU A 20 4.73 -1.50 -10.55
N ILE A 21 4.73 -2.84 -10.59
CA ILE A 21 4.26 -3.60 -11.75
C ILE A 21 2.75 -3.39 -11.94
N GLU A 22 1.95 -3.43 -10.86
CA GLU A 22 0.50 -3.18 -10.91
C GLU A 22 0.20 -1.80 -11.52
N LYS A 23 0.84 -0.72 -11.04
CA LYS A 23 0.69 0.64 -11.59
C LYS A 23 1.02 0.72 -13.09
N LYS A 24 2.10 0.05 -13.51
CA LYS A 24 2.50 0.05 -14.93
C LYS A 24 1.52 -0.71 -15.81
N VAL A 25 0.96 -1.81 -15.29
CA VAL A 25 -0.02 -2.64 -16.01
C VAL A 25 -1.37 -1.94 -16.13
N GLU A 26 -1.81 -1.20 -15.11
CA GLU A 26 -3.04 -0.40 -15.15
C GLU A 26 -3.04 0.64 -16.30
N GLY A 27 -1.86 1.13 -16.69
CA GLY A 27 -1.70 2.04 -17.84
C GLY A 27 -1.71 1.35 -19.22
N LEU A 28 -1.73 0.01 -19.29
CA LEU A 28 -1.73 -0.72 -20.55
C LEU A 28 -3.18 -0.93 -21.04
N THR A 29 -3.42 -0.66 -22.33
CA THR A 29 -4.74 -0.84 -22.96
C THR A 29 -4.99 -2.25 -23.47
N GLU A 30 -3.98 -3.12 -23.46
CA GLU A 30 -4.04 -4.45 -24.05
C GLU A 30 -4.45 -5.52 -23.03
N SER A 31 -5.22 -6.50 -23.48
CA SER A 31 -5.53 -7.69 -22.68
C SER A 31 -4.24 -8.44 -22.35
N ASN A 32 -3.92 -8.54 -21.06
CA ASN A 32 -2.73 -9.24 -20.60
C ASN A 32 -3.06 -10.17 -19.42
N SER A 33 -2.24 -11.20 -19.24
CA SER A 33 -2.35 -12.15 -18.12
C SER A 33 -1.63 -11.67 -16.85
N ILE A 34 -0.97 -10.51 -16.88
CA ILE A 34 -0.10 -10.02 -15.81
C ILE A 34 -0.92 -9.65 -14.58
N GLY A 35 -2.10 -9.04 -14.76
CA GLY A 35 -3.02 -8.75 -13.65
C GLY A 35 -3.33 -9.98 -12.80
N ARG A 36 -3.56 -11.14 -13.43
CA ARG A 36 -3.78 -12.42 -12.73
C ARG A 36 -2.55 -12.88 -11.94
N ASN A 37 -1.35 -12.67 -12.47
CA ASN A 37 -0.11 -13.00 -11.76
C ASN A 37 0.11 -12.08 -10.56
N ILE A 38 -0.20 -10.79 -10.69
CA ILE A 38 -0.16 -9.82 -9.58
C ILE A 38 -1.13 -10.26 -8.47
N SER A 39 -2.39 -10.61 -8.81
CA SER A 39 -3.36 -11.12 -7.84
C SER A 39 -2.84 -12.34 -7.10
N ARG A 40 -2.24 -13.32 -7.80
CA ARG A 40 -1.65 -14.51 -7.17
C ARG A 40 -0.47 -14.19 -6.25
N LEU A 41 0.37 -13.21 -6.62
CA LEU A 41 1.46 -12.76 -5.75
C LEU A 41 0.90 -12.12 -4.48
N LYS A 42 -0.12 -11.27 -4.58
CA LYS A 42 -0.81 -10.68 -3.43
C LYS A 42 -1.42 -11.75 -2.53
N GLU A 43 -2.11 -12.73 -3.09
CA GLU A 43 -2.65 -13.89 -2.35
C GLU A 43 -1.55 -14.70 -1.65
N THR A 44 -0.39 -14.86 -2.30
CA THR A 44 0.76 -15.56 -1.68
C THR A 44 1.29 -14.79 -0.47
N PHE A 45 1.35 -13.46 -0.55
CA PHE A 45 1.75 -12.62 0.58
C PHE A 45 0.70 -12.60 1.69
N GLU A 46 -0.58 -12.56 1.35
CA GLU A 46 -1.69 -12.59 2.31
C GLU A 46 -1.75 -13.91 3.09
N ASN A 47 -1.32 -15.02 2.47
CA ASN A 47 -1.27 -16.36 3.08
C ASN A 47 0.17 -16.81 3.46
N LEU A 48 1.05 -15.88 3.83
CA LEU A 48 2.43 -16.20 4.26
C LEU A 48 2.48 -17.11 5.49
N GLU A 49 1.47 -17.03 6.35
CA GLU A 49 1.26 -17.86 7.54
C GLU A 49 -0.13 -18.51 7.48
N VAL A 50 -0.35 -19.55 8.29
CA VAL A 50 -1.59 -20.37 8.29
C VAL A 50 -2.86 -19.53 8.50
N ASP A 51 -2.76 -18.42 9.22
CA ASP A 51 -3.87 -17.55 9.60
C ASP A 51 -3.54 -16.05 9.42
N GLY A 52 -2.54 -15.74 8.58
CA GLY A 52 -2.12 -14.37 8.39
C GLY A 52 -1.04 -14.14 7.34
N GLY A 53 -0.75 -12.87 7.10
CA GLY A 53 0.23 -12.45 6.12
C GLY A 53 0.24 -10.96 5.87
N LEU A 54 0.82 -10.57 4.75
CA LEU A 54 1.03 -9.20 4.35
C LEU A 54 0.05 -8.81 3.25
N ILE A 55 -0.56 -7.64 3.43
CA ILE A 55 -1.34 -7.00 2.39
C ILE A 55 -0.76 -5.61 2.13
N TYR A 56 -0.87 -5.14 0.89
CA TYR A 56 -0.65 -3.73 0.60
C TYR A 56 -1.93 -3.06 0.13
N HIS A 57 -2.00 -1.75 0.33
CA HIS A 57 -3.13 -0.91 -0.03
C HIS A 57 -2.64 0.32 -0.77
N ASN A 58 -3.31 0.63 -1.89
CA ASN A 58 -3.07 1.82 -2.70
C ASN A 58 -4.11 2.89 -2.33
N PRO A 59 -3.75 3.95 -1.57
CA PRO A 59 -4.68 4.99 -1.12
C PRO A 59 -4.97 6.07 -2.18
N ILE A 60 -4.65 5.84 -3.45
CA ILE A 60 -4.88 6.81 -4.52
C ILE A 60 -6.36 7.26 -4.56
N GLY A 61 -6.58 8.58 -4.63
CA GLY A 61 -7.92 9.17 -4.63
C GLY A 61 -8.62 9.21 -3.27
N GLU A 62 -8.04 8.67 -2.20
CA GLU A 62 -8.58 8.80 -0.85
C GLU A 62 -8.34 10.20 -0.28
N ALA A 63 -9.24 10.63 0.61
CA ALA A 63 -9.02 11.83 1.41
C ALA A 63 -7.79 11.68 2.31
N TYR A 64 -7.05 12.79 2.45
CA TYR A 64 -5.92 12.91 3.35
C TYR A 64 -6.25 13.88 4.49
N SER A 65 -5.85 13.50 5.69
CA SER A 65 -5.78 14.37 6.87
C SER A 65 -4.50 14.06 7.64
N ASP A 66 -4.00 15.04 8.39
CA ASP A 66 -2.83 14.90 9.27
C ASP A 66 -3.04 13.87 10.39
N THR A 67 -4.29 13.56 10.74
CA THR A 67 -4.66 12.51 11.69
C THR A 67 -4.46 11.09 11.14
N ARG A 68 -4.22 10.91 9.83
CA ARG A 68 -3.95 9.58 9.26
C ARG A 68 -2.60 9.06 9.73
N THR A 69 -2.63 7.96 10.48
CA THR A 69 -1.42 7.33 11.02
C THR A 69 -0.75 6.36 10.04
N ASP A 70 -1.42 6.03 8.94
CA ASP A 70 -0.98 5.03 7.96
C ASP A 70 -0.24 5.64 6.76
N LEU A 71 -0.05 6.96 6.72
CA LEU A 71 0.59 7.69 5.64
C LEU A 71 1.72 8.60 6.13
N GLU A 72 2.71 8.77 5.26
CA GLU A 72 3.68 9.86 5.24
C GLU A 72 3.40 10.64 3.95
N ALA A 73 2.88 11.87 4.09
CA ALA A 73 2.45 12.65 2.94
C ALA A 73 3.33 13.89 2.74
N SER A 74 3.66 14.16 1.49
CA SER A 74 4.11 15.49 1.06
C SER A 74 2.91 16.27 0.55
N ILE A 75 2.69 17.48 1.08
CA ILE A 75 1.60 18.35 0.62
C ILE A 75 2.11 19.18 -0.55
N ALA A 76 1.43 19.08 -1.69
CA ALA A 76 1.70 19.91 -2.85
C ALA A 76 0.55 20.91 -3.08
N GLY A 77 0.87 22.04 -3.71
CA GLY A 77 -0.07 23.15 -3.92
C GLY A 77 -0.06 24.20 -2.80
N ASN A 78 -1.08 25.06 -2.79
CA ASN A 78 -1.15 26.25 -1.93
C ASN A 78 -2.18 26.16 -0.80
N SER A 79 -2.89 25.04 -0.67
CA SER A 79 -3.94 24.85 0.33
C SER A 79 -3.71 23.55 1.10
N ALA A 80 -3.98 23.59 2.41
CA ALA A 80 -3.94 22.43 3.31
C ALA A 80 -5.35 21.86 3.58
N GLU A 81 -6.38 22.36 2.90
CA GLU A 81 -7.76 21.93 3.05
C GLU A 81 -8.20 21.02 1.91
N ASN A 82 -9.14 20.10 2.20
CA ASN A 82 -9.71 19.15 1.23
C ASN A 82 -8.65 18.36 0.44
N LEU A 83 -7.60 17.95 1.14
CA LEU A 83 -6.48 17.21 0.56
C LEU A 83 -6.93 15.81 0.13
N VAL A 84 -6.49 15.41 -1.06
CA VAL A 84 -6.70 14.08 -1.63
C VAL A 84 -5.35 13.52 -2.06
N VAL A 85 -5.15 12.22 -1.86
CA VAL A 85 -3.95 11.53 -2.36
C VAL A 85 -3.97 11.50 -3.88
N THR A 86 -3.02 12.19 -4.51
CA THR A 86 -2.89 12.30 -5.97
C THR A 86 -1.77 11.44 -6.54
N GLU A 87 -0.78 11.09 -5.71
CA GLU A 87 0.29 10.18 -6.09
C GLU A 87 0.63 9.24 -4.93
N VAL A 88 0.86 7.97 -5.26
CA VAL A 88 1.34 6.97 -4.32
C VAL A 88 2.71 6.47 -4.75
N ILE A 89 3.72 6.84 -3.95
CA ILE A 89 5.13 6.50 -4.15
C ILE A 89 5.43 5.13 -3.54
N LYS A 90 4.87 4.85 -2.36
CA LYS A 90 4.91 3.53 -1.72
C LYS A 90 3.54 3.18 -1.15
N PRO A 91 3.08 1.92 -1.28
CA PRO A 91 1.81 1.53 -0.72
C PRO A 91 1.90 1.36 0.80
N ILE A 92 0.75 1.43 1.45
CA ILE A 92 0.62 1.08 2.87
C ILE A 92 0.73 -0.43 2.97
N ILE A 93 1.62 -0.96 3.81
CA ILE A 93 1.71 -2.41 4.05
C ILE A 93 1.18 -2.70 5.46
N ARG A 94 0.25 -3.65 5.53
CA ARG A 94 -0.34 -4.12 6.77
C ARG A 94 -0.10 -5.61 6.94
N TYR A 95 0.14 -6.04 8.17
CA TYR A 95 0.14 -7.43 8.57
C TYR A 95 -1.21 -7.77 9.20
N ARG A 96 -1.85 -8.82 8.71
CA ARG A 96 -3.12 -9.33 9.24
C ARG A 96 -2.92 -10.73 9.78
N LYS A 97 -3.36 -10.99 11.01
CA LYS A 97 -3.37 -12.34 11.60
C LYS A 97 -4.40 -12.46 12.71
N GLY A 98 -5.27 -13.47 12.65
CA GLY A 98 -6.23 -13.74 13.75
C GLY A 98 -7.06 -12.53 14.22
N GLY A 99 -7.49 -11.67 13.29
CA GLY A 99 -8.24 -10.43 13.59
C GLY A 99 -7.39 -9.20 13.93
N VAL A 100 -6.08 -9.37 14.12
CA VAL A 100 -5.12 -8.26 14.23
C VAL A 100 -4.86 -7.66 12.86
N ASN A 101 -4.81 -6.33 12.78
CA ASN A 101 -4.45 -5.58 11.57
C ASN A 101 -3.46 -4.47 11.94
N LEU A 102 -2.18 -4.68 11.65
CA LEU A 102 -1.08 -3.80 12.06
C LEU A 102 -0.45 -3.13 10.85
N ILE A 103 -0.23 -1.82 10.92
CA ILE A 103 0.57 -1.10 9.93
C ILE A 103 2.04 -1.48 10.15
N VAL A 104 2.62 -2.22 9.22
CA VAL A 104 4.04 -2.57 9.25
C VAL A 104 4.88 -1.59 8.46
N ARG A 105 4.27 -0.86 7.51
CA ARG A 105 4.88 0.28 6.84
C ARG A 105 3.81 1.28 6.41
N LYS A 106 4.04 2.55 6.72
CA LYS A 106 3.22 3.66 6.22
C LYS A 106 3.36 3.78 4.70
N GLY A 107 2.28 4.18 4.04
CA GLY A 107 2.35 4.58 2.63
C GLY A 107 3.08 5.91 2.50
N VAL A 108 3.82 6.09 1.40
CA VAL A 108 4.46 7.38 1.08
C VAL A 108 3.73 7.97 -0.11
N VAL A 109 3.18 9.17 0.07
CA VAL A 109 2.23 9.76 -0.88
C VAL A 109 2.46 11.24 -1.10
N VAL A 110 1.90 11.75 -2.20
CA VAL A 110 1.66 13.17 -2.41
C VAL A 110 0.16 13.42 -2.26
N ALA A 111 -0.19 14.45 -1.50
CA ALA A 111 -1.56 14.91 -1.36
C ALA A 111 -1.68 16.36 -1.81
N GLU A 112 -2.76 16.67 -2.52
CA GLU A 112 -3.04 18.00 -3.08
C GLU A 112 -4.47 18.40 -2.76
N SER A 113 -4.70 19.72 -2.65
CA SER A 113 -6.04 20.26 -2.51
C SER A 113 -6.84 20.03 -3.79
N LYS A 114 -8.04 19.47 -3.66
CA LYS A 114 -8.96 19.26 -4.78
C LYS A 114 -9.85 20.47 -5.04
#